data_AF-A0A2E1SI67-F1
#
_entry.id   AF-A0A2E1SI67-F1
#
_cell.length_a   1.000
_cell.length_b   1.000
_cell.length_c   1.000
_cell.angle_alpha   90.00
_cell.angle_beta   90.00
_cell.angle_gamma   90.00
#
_symmetry.space_group_name_H-M   'P 1'
#
loop_
_entity.id
_entity.type
_entity.pdbx_description
1 polymer ?
#
loop_
_entity_poly.entity_id
_entity_poly.type
_entity_poly.pdbx_seq_one_letter_code
_entity_poly.pdbx_strand_id
1 'polypeptide(L)'
;MKRYTASIDTSLPIMAIDIGYSAQTASCALTYSDTRETQTIQFGECIETTRHLIEEKGKHTIILEAVLSTYHRPDGNPDIRGDFEKGRGWYYGPGVSTFAAAIRFLQVLDQKLPEGIRPIPIVEGFLSYKKIRTQHADDAQRLLKEFYTAERFKARSGSEPIISEIEGIPSIVRYNHP
;
A
#
# COMPACT_ATOMS: atom_id res chain seq x y z
N MET A 1 -12.58 -8.26 15.29
CA MET A 1 -12.50 -7.62 13.95
C MET A 1 -11.04 -7.41 13.63
N LYS A 2 -10.60 -7.69 12.40
CA LYS A 2 -9.20 -7.50 12.02
C LYS A 2 -8.85 -6.00 11.95
N ARG A 3 -7.55 -5.65 12.00
CA ARG A 3 -7.10 -4.25 11.96
C ARG A 3 -7.43 -3.59 10.63
N TYR A 4 -7.15 -4.29 9.53
CA TYR A 4 -7.31 -3.79 8.18
C TYR A 4 -8.38 -4.58 7.43
N THR A 5 -8.99 -3.97 6.42
CA THR A 5 -9.96 -4.63 5.55
C THR A 5 -9.71 -4.30 4.08
N ALA A 6 -9.91 -5.28 3.21
CA ALA A 6 -9.93 -5.10 1.76
C ALA A 6 -11.21 -4.42 1.26
N SER A 7 -12.22 -4.27 2.13
CA SER A 7 -13.45 -3.56 1.81
C SER A 7 -13.17 -2.07 1.71
N ILE A 8 -13.28 -1.52 0.51
CA ILE A 8 -13.06 -0.09 0.26
C ILE A 8 -14.28 0.69 0.75
N ASP A 9 -14.03 1.73 1.55
CA ASP A 9 -15.02 2.72 1.94
C ASP A 9 -14.71 4.05 1.25
N THR A 10 -15.53 4.41 0.26
CA THR A 10 -15.36 5.65 -0.53
C THR A 10 -15.85 6.89 0.19
N SER A 11 -16.46 6.75 1.38
CA SER A 11 -16.86 7.89 2.22
C SER A 11 -15.71 8.42 3.08
N LEU A 12 -14.65 7.63 3.27
CA LEU A 12 -13.48 8.03 4.04
C LEU A 12 -12.52 8.89 3.21
N PRO A 13 -11.84 9.87 3.83
CA PRO A 13 -10.70 10.53 3.22
C PRO A 13 -9.60 9.50 2.89
N ILE A 14 -8.81 9.80 1.86
CA ILE A 14 -7.75 8.92 1.37
C ILE A 14 -6.42 9.38 1.94
N MET A 15 -5.61 8.43 2.37
CA MET A 15 -4.18 8.63 2.64
C MET A 15 -3.39 7.79 1.65
N ALA A 16 -2.57 8.44 0.84
CA ALA A 16 -1.75 7.79 -0.17
C ALA A 16 -0.28 7.79 0.26
N ILE A 17 0.32 6.60 0.25
CA ILE A 17 1.67 6.38 0.74
C ILE A 17 2.45 5.62 -0.33
N ASP A 18 3.50 6.26 -0.85
CA ASP A 18 4.55 5.55 -1.58
C ASP A 18 5.59 5.06 -0.58
N ILE A 19 5.85 3.74 -0.52
CA ILE A 19 6.72 3.17 0.50
C ILE A 19 8.05 2.72 -0.10
N GLY A 20 9.13 3.13 0.56
CA GLY A 20 10.48 2.66 0.29
C GLY A 20 11.13 2.13 1.55
N TYR A 21 12.16 1.30 1.36
CA TYR A 21 12.85 0.62 2.45
C TYR A 21 14.35 0.92 2.43
N SER A 22 14.68 2.16 2.80
CA SER A 22 16.06 2.64 2.91
C SER A 22 16.43 2.89 4.37
N ALA A 23 17.66 2.50 4.73
CA ALA A 23 18.22 2.75 6.06
C ALA A 23 18.73 4.18 6.25
N GLN A 24 19.03 4.90 5.16
CA GLN A 24 19.78 6.16 5.22
C GLN A 24 19.05 7.34 4.58
N THR A 25 18.07 7.08 3.71
CA THR A 25 17.42 8.12 2.91
C THR A 25 15.93 8.15 3.17
N ALA A 26 15.34 9.35 3.12
CA ALA A 26 13.91 9.50 2.97
C ALA A 26 13.48 8.78 1.67
N SER A 27 12.67 7.75 1.83
CA SER A 27 12.27 6.83 0.76
C SER A 27 10.79 6.54 0.79
N CYS A 28 10.05 7.16 1.71
CA CYS A 28 8.60 7.14 1.74
C CYS A 28 8.09 8.52 1.36
N ALA A 29 6.92 8.57 0.74
CA ALA A 29 6.16 9.79 0.59
C ALA A 29 4.73 9.59 1.04
N LEU A 30 4.19 10.58 1.75
CA LEU A 30 2.83 10.56 2.28
C LEU A 30 2.09 11.81 1.84
N THR A 31 0.87 11.62 1.33
CA THR A 31 -0.10 12.69 1.11
C THR A 31 -1.50 12.19 1.51
N TYR A 32 -2.45 13.09 1.69
CA TYR A 32 -3.80 12.74 2.09
C TYR A 32 -4.82 13.72 1.50
N SER A 33 -6.10 13.34 1.53
CA SER A 33 -7.21 14.22 1.13
C SER A 33 -7.14 15.54 1.91
N ASP A 34 -7.57 16.63 1.27
CA ASP A 34 -7.63 17.97 1.87
C ASP A 34 -6.26 18.65 2.13
N THR A 35 -5.14 18.05 1.74
CA THR A 35 -3.84 18.74 1.66
C THR A 35 -3.33 18.88 0.23
N ARG A 36 -2.52 19.91 -0.01
CA ARG A 36 -1.71 20.07 -1.23
C ARG A 36 -0.26 19.63 -1.02
N GLU A 37 0.11 19.31 0.21
CA GLU A 37 1.48 18.98 0.58
C GLU A 37 1.70 17.46 0.53
N THR A 38 2.91 17.10 0.13
CA THR A 38 3.38 15.72 0.13
C THR A 38 4.69 15.68 0.89
N GLN A 39 4.72 14.90 1.97
CA GLN A 39 5.87 14.79 2.83
C GLN A 39 6.76 13.66 2.32
N THR A 40 8.03 13.95 2.03
CA THR A 40 9.04 12.91 1.74
C THR A 40 9.84 12.66 3.01
N ILE A 41 9.71 11.47 3.57
CA ILE A 41 10.13 11.16 4.94
C ILE A 41 10.79 9.77 5.03
N GLN A 42 11.44 9.50 6.15
CA GLN A 42 12.02 8.18 6.41
C GLN A 42 10.94 7.14 6.74
N PHE A 43 11.27 5.86 6.60
CA PHE A 43 10.31 4.76 6.80
C PHE A 43 9.68 4.77 8.19
N GLY A 44 10.48 4.89 9.26
CA GLY A 44 9.97 4.94 10.63
C GLY A 44 9.10 6.17 10.90
N GLU A 45 9.50 7.32 10.36
CA GLU A 45 8.73 8.56 10.45
C GLU A 45 7.41 8.46 9.69
N CYS A 46 7.37 7.77 8.54
CA CYS A 46 6.14 7.53 7.79
C CYS A 46 5.08 6.79 8.61
N ILE A 47 5.49 5.80 9.42
CA ILE A 47 4.59 5.09 10.33
C ILE A 47 4.02 6.05 11.38
N GLU A 48 4.88 6.87 12.01
CA GLU A 48 4.43 7.83 13.03
C GLU A 48 3.53 8.91 12.44
N THR A 49 3.88 9.48 11.29
CA THR A 49 3.05 10.47 10.60
C THR A 49 1.68 9.88 10.23
N THR A 50 1.65 8.64 9.74
CA THR A 50 0.39 7.91 9.46
C THR A 50 -0.46 7.76 10.73
N ARG A 51 0.16 7.33 11.84
CA ARG A 51 -0.51 7.20 13.14
C ARG A 51 -1.09 8.54 13.61
N HIS A 52 -0.28 9.59 13.61
CA HIS A 52 -0.67 10.93 14.06
C HIS A 52 -1.86 11.45 13.25
N LEU A 53 -1.80 11.33 11.91
CA LEU A 53 -2.89 11.78 11.04
C LEU A 53 -4.18 11.02 11.31
N ILE A 54 -4.13 9.71 11.51
CA ILE A 54 -5.31 8.91 11.84
C ILE A 54 -5.91 9.31 13.19
N GLU A 55 -5.09 9.61 14.18
CA GLU A 55 -5.57 10.06 15.50
C GLU A 55 -6.17 11.48 15.46
N GLU A 56 -5.56 12.39 14.70
CA GLU A 56 -5.99 13.78 14.63
C GLU A 56 -7.21 13.96 13.72
N LYS A 57 -7.22 13.31 12.56
CA LYS A 57 -8.21 13.50 11.50
C LYS A 57 -9.23 12.38 11.41
N GLY A 58 -9.03 11.29 12.15
CA GLY A 58 -9.89 10.12 12.13
C GLY A 58 -9.52 9.10 11.04
N LYS A 59 -10.45 8.19 10.77
CA LYS A 59 -10.21 7.03 9.90
C LYS A 59 -10.01 7.47 8.44
N HIS A 60 -9.01 6.88 7.79
CA HIS A 60 -8.72 7.07 6.37
C HIS A 60 -8.74 5.73 5.63
N THR A 61 -9.04 5.75 4.34
CA THR A 61 -8.66 4.66 3.44
C THR A 61 -7.18 4.82 3.10
N ILE A 62 -6.36 3.80 3.40
CA ILE A 62 -4.92 3.83 3.12
C ILE A 62 -4.66 3.17 1.77
N ILE A 63 -4.04 3.91 0.85
CA ILE A 63 -3.46 3.37 -0.38
C ILE A 63 -1.96 3.25 -0.14
N LEU A 64 -1.43 2.04 -0.21
CA LEU A 64 0.00 1.77 -0.03
C LEU A 64 0.62 1.31 -1.35
N GLU A 65 1.61 2.03 -1.88
CA GLU A 65 2.44 1.57 -3.02
C GLU A 65 3.35 0.44 -2.55
N ALA A 66 2.78 -0.75 -2.40
CA ALA A 66 3.49 -1.93 -1.97
C ALA A 66 2.67 -3.19 -2.24
N VAL A 67 3.35 -4.33 -2.25
CA VAL A 67 2.68 -5.64 -2.28
C VAL A 67 1.86 -5.83 -1.01
N LEU A 68 0.55 -6.05 -1.13
CA LEU A 68 -0.36 -6.35 -0.01
C LEU A 68 -1.00 -7.74 -0.08
N SER A 69 -0.70 -8.49 -1.13
CA SER A 69 -1.08 -9.90 -1.25
C SER A 69 0.01 -10.71 -1.92
N THR A 70 0.04 -12.01 -1.64
CA THR A 70 0.95 -12.98 -2.28
C THR A 70 0.15 -14.04 -3.04
N TYR A 71 0.82 -14.77 -3.93
CA TYR A 71 0.27 -15.96 -4.57
C TYR A 71 1.35 -17.02 -4.65
N HIS A 72 1.00 -18.23 -4.22
CA HIS A 72 1.85 -19.42 -4.32
C HIS A 72 1.10 -20.48 -5.12
N ARG A 73 1.83 -21.17 -5.99
CA ARG A 73 1.29 -22.31 -6.74
C ARG A 73 1.07 -23.51 -5.81
N PRO A 74 0.36 -24.57 -6.27
CA PRO A 74 0.15 -25.77 -5.45
C PRO A 74 1.43 -26.47 -4.97
N ASP A 75 2.58 -26.21 -5.61
CA ASP A 75 3.90 -26.72 -5.18
C ASP A 75 4.57 -25.84 -4.11
N GLY A 76 3.89 -24.79 -3.63
CA GLY A 76 4.38 -23.85 -2.64
C GLY A 76 5.31 -22.76 -3.17
N ASN A 77 5.65 -22.77 -4.46
CA ASN A 77 6.54 -21.76 -5.03
C ASN A 77 5.78 -20.46 -5.38
N PRO A 78 6.42 -19.29 -5.22
CA PRO A 78 5.79 -18.02 -5.53
C PRO A 78 5.58 -17.86 -7.04
N ASP A 79 4.49 -17.20 -7.41
CA ASP A 79 4.14 -16.92 -8.81
C ASP A 79 3.39 -15.58 -8.91
N ILE A 80 3.20 -15.09 -10.14
CA ILE A 80 2.52 -13.83 -10.40
C ILE A 80 1.06 -13.88 -9.99
N ARG A 81 0.56 -12.74 -9.50
CA ARG A 81 -0.80 -12.57 -8.94
C ARG A 81 -1.83 -12.22 -10.00
N GLY A 82 -1.40 -11.88 -11.22
CA GLY A 82 -2.27 -11.58 -12.35
C GLY A 82 -1.53 -10.88 -13.47
N ASP A 83 -2.23 -10.58 -14.56
CA ASP A 83 -1.65 -10.01 -15.79
C ASP A 83 -1.08 -8.59 -15.63
N PHE A 84 -1.32 -7.95 -14.48
CA PHE A 84 -0.72 -6.67 -14.12
C PHE A 84 0.77 -6.80 -13.75
N GLU A 85 1.23 -7.99 -13.35
CA GLU A 85 2.65 -8.28 -13.10
C GLU A 85 3.30 -8.85 -14.36
N LYS A 86 4.53 -8.40 -14.67
CA LYS A 86 5.27 -8.81 -15.87
C LYS A 86 6.62 -9.44 -15.49
N GLY A 87 6.77 -10.73 -15.75
CA GLY A 87 8.02 -11.47 -15.57
C GLY A 87 8.42 -11.66 -14.10
N ARG A 88 9.02 -10.65 -13.49
CA ARG A 88 9.47 -10.65 -12.09
C ARG A 88 8.41 -9.93 -11.24
N GLY A 89 7.64 -10.69 -10.48
CA GLY A 89 6.50 -10.22 -9.67
C GLY A 89 6.88 -9.83 -8.23
N TRP A 90 5.90 -9.89 -7.33
CA TRP A 90 6.04 -9.55 -5.91
C TRP A 90 7.21 -10.27 -5.19
N TYR A 91 7.62 -11.44 -5.67
CA TYR A 91 8.65 -12.29 -5.07
C TYR A 91 10.07 -12.02 -5.60
N TYR A 92 10.30 -10.93 -6.34
CA TYR A 92 11.62 -10.62 -6.89
C TYR A 92 12.09 -9.18 -6.62
N GLY A 93 13.35 -9.05 -6.18
CA GLY A 93 14.08 -7.78 -6.14
C GLY A 93 13.30 -6.68 -5.41
N PRO A 94 12.97 -5.55 -6.06
CA PRO A 94 12.16 -4.49 -5.46
C PRO A 94 10.81 -4.95 -4.91
N GLY A 95 10.17 -5.96 -5.51
CA GLY A 95 8.90 -6.51 -5.03
C GLY A 95 9.02 -7.13 -3.64
N VAL A 96 10.11 -7.87 -3.37
CA VAL A 96 10.36 -8.45 -2.04
C VAL A 96 10.68 -7.36 -1.03
N SER A 97 11.42 -6.33 -1.45
CA SER A 97 11.75 -5.20 -0.58
C SER A 97 10.50 -4.43 -0.15
N THR A 98 9.58 -4.12 -1.07
CA THR A 98 8.33 -3.42 -0.73
C THR A 98 7.36 -4.33 0.02
N PHE A 99 7.33 -5.64 -0.28
CA PHE A 99 6.62 -6.64 0.53
C PHE A 99 7.09 -6.64 2.00
N ALA A 100 8.40 -6.70 2.25
CA ALA A 100 8.95 -6.67 3.60
C ALA A 100 8.68 -5.32 4.30
N ALA A 101 8.77 -4.22 3.55
CA ALA A 101 8.44 -2.88 4.04
C ALA A 101 6.97 -2.79 4.47
N ALA A 102 6.04 -3.29 3.66
CA ALA A 102 4.61 -3.27 3.95
C ALA A 102 4.26 -4.10 5.18
N ILE A 103 4.83 -5.31 5.32
CA ILE A 103 4.65 -6.13 6.52
C ILE A 103 5.07 -5.33 7.76
N ARG A 104 6.29 -4.78 7.74
CA ARG A 104 6.82 -4.04 8.90
C ARG A 104 5.98 -2.80 9.19
N PHE A 105 5.59 -2.05 8.16
CA PHE A 105 4.78 -0.84 8.27
C PHE A 105 3.44 -1.14 8.95
N LEU A 106 2.71 -2.13 8.43
CA LEU A 106 1.37 -2.46 8.91
C LEU A 106 1.39 -3.07 10.31
N GLN A 107 2.34 -3.96 10.61
CA GLN A 107 2.45 -4.56 11.94
C GLN A 107 2.77 -3.52 13.01
N VAL A 108 3.70 -2.59 12.73
CA VAL A 108 4.06 -1.55 13.70
C VAL A 108 2.93 -0.52 13.84
N LEU A 109 2.26 -0.16 12.74
CA LEU A 109 1.12 0.73 12.79
C LEU A 109 -0.05 0.13 13.58
N ASP A 110 -0.36 -1.15 13.40
CA ASP A 110 -1.39 -1.86 14.18
C ASP A 110 -1.11 -1.79 15.69
N GLN A 111 0.14 -2.03 16.11
CA GLN A 111 0.53 -1.98 17.52
C GLN A 111 0.37 -0.59 18.15
N LYS A 112 0.42 0.46 17.33
CA LYS A 112 0.41 1.86 17.78
C LYS A 112 -0.98 2.49 17.76
N LEU A 113 -1.89 2.00 16.91
CA LEU A 113 -3.21 2.60 16.75
C LEU A 113 -4.21 2.08 17.80
N PRO A 114 -5.12 2.93 18.32
CA PRO A 114 -6.15 2.51 19.26
C PRO A 114 -7.12 1.51 18.64
N GLU A 115 -7.72 0.65 19.46
CA GLU A 115 -8.68 -0.39 19.03
C GLU A 115 -9.93 0.19 18.33
N GLY A 116 -10.40 1.35 18.77
CA GLY A 116 -11.63 1.99 18.28
C GLY A 116 -11.59 2.43 16.81
N ILE A 117 -10.41 2.47 16.18
CA ILE A 117 -10.28 2.87 14.76
C ILE A 117 -10.47 1.69 13.78
N ARG A 118 -10.58 0.46 14.28
CA ARG A 118 -10.73 -0.72 13.41
C ARG A 118 -12.10 -0.73 12.70
N PRO A 119 -12.24 -1.35 11.52
CA PRO A 119 -11.16 -1.74 10.61
C PRO A 119 -10.74 -0.52 9.77
N ILE A 120 -9.51 -0.51 9.27
CA ILE A 120 -9.00 0.51 8.35
C ILE A 120 -8.99 -0.07 6.92
N PRO A 121 -9.71 0.53 5.96
CA PRO A 121 -9.63 0.11 4.57
C PRO A 121 -8.22 0.28 4.01
N ILE A 122 -7.70 -0.76 3.34
CA ILE A 122 -6.39 -0.72 2.71
C ILE A 122 -6.45 -1.19 1.25
N VAL A 123 -5.67 -0.52 0.40
CA VAL A 123 -5.59 -0.75 -1.04
C VAL A 123 -4.13 -0.84 -1.47
N GLU A 124 -3.83 -1.78 -2.37
CA GLU A 124 -2.53 -1.89 -3.00
C GLU A 124 -2.45 -0.89 -4.17
N GLY A 125 -1.54 0.07 -4.06
CA GLY A 125 -1.15 0.95 -5.14
C GLY A 125 -0.08 0.29 -6.00
N PHE A 126 -0.34 0.18 -7.31
CA PHE A 126 0.58 -0.44 -8.25
C PHE A 126 1.15 0.61 -9.21
N LEU A 127 2.42 0.96 -9.00
CA LEU A 127 3.20 1.88 -9.85
C LEU A 127 4.50 1.24 -10.37
N SER A 128 4.47 -0.07 -10.65
CA SER A 128 5.62 -0.80 -11.20
C SER A 128 5.77 -0.67 -12.72
N TYR A 129 6.98 -0.88 -13.25
CA TYR A 129 7.31 -0.84 -14.69
C TYR A 129 7.17 0.52 -15.38
N LYS A 130 7.34 1.62 -14.64
CA LYS A 130 7.43 2.97 -15.22
C LYS A 130 8.64 3.07 -16.16
N LYS A 131 8.44 3.67 -17.34
CA LYS A 131 9.52 3.96 -18.30
C LYS A 131 10.54 4.96 -17.76
N ILE A 132 10.07 5.87 -16.91
CA ILE A 132 10.85 6.96 -16.32
C ILE A 132 10.76 6.83 -14.80
N ARG A 133 11.89 6.95 -14.12
CA ARG A 133 11.93 7.02 -12.66
C ARG A 133 11.32 8.35 -12.22
N THR A 134 10.31 8.28 -11.37
CA THR A 134 9.63 9.42 -10.74
C THR A 134 10.15 9.62 -9.31
N GLN A 135 9.81 10.75 -8.70
CA GLN A 135 10.06 10.97 -7.29
C GLN A 135 8.95 10.34 -6.44
N HIS A 136 9.27 9.93 -5.22
CA HIS A 136 8.31 9.32 -4.30
C HIS A 136 7.07 10.21 -4.06
N ALA A 137 7.29 11.53 -3.96
CA ALA A 137 6.21 12.50 -3.79
C ALA A 137 5.25 12.53 -4.99
N ASP A 138 5.76 12.43 -6.21
CA ASP A 138 4.94 12.41 -7.42
C ASP A 138 4.06 11.16 -7.46
N ASP A 139 4.62 10.02 -7.05
CA ASP A 139 3.91 8.75 -6.97
C ASP A 139 2.80 8.80 -5.93
N ALA A 140 3.07 9.25 -4.71
CA ALA A 140 2.05 9.40 -3.66
C ALA A 140 0.92 10.35 -4.10
N GLN A 141 1.23 11.48 -4.75
CA GLN A 141 0.21 12.38 -5.30
C GLN A 141 -0.63 11.72 -6.37
N ARG A 142 -0.01 10.90 -7.23
CA ARG A 142 -0.70 10.20 -8.30
C ARG A 142 -1.70 9.20 -7.75
N LEU A 143 -1.30 8.39 -6.75
CA LEU A 143 -2.19 7.46 -6.05
C LEU A 143 -3.45 8.17 -5.56
N LEU A 144 -3.30 9.35 -4.95
CA LEU A 144 -4.42 10.15 -4.43
C LEU A 144 -5.30 10.70 -5.56
N LYS A 145 -4.70 11.34 -6.58
CA LYS A 145 -5.43 12.06 -7.64
C LYS A 145 -6.21 11.12 -8.56
N GLU A 146 -5.66 9.94 -8.83
CA GLU A 146 -6.19 9.02 -9.84
C GLU A 146 -7.00 7.86 -9.24
N PHE A 147 -7.13 7.74 -7.92
CA PHE A 147 -7.74 6.59 -7.23
C PHE A 147 -9.09 6.12 -7.79
N TYR A 148 -9.95 7.09 -8.13
CA TYR A 148 -11.32 6.80 -8.60
C TYR A 148 -11.39 6.41 -10.08
N THR A 149 -10.40 6.78 -10.88
CA THR A 149 -10.34 6.53 -12.33
C THR A 149 -9.33 5.44 -12.71
N ALA A 150 -8.44 5.08 -11.78
CA ALA A 150 -7.41 4.08 -11.97
C ALA A 150 -8.01 2.67 -12.16
N GLU A 151 -7.29 1.85 -12.93
CA GLU A 151 -7.72 0.50 -13.27
C GLU A 151 -7.56 -0.43 -12.06
N ARG A 152 -8.50 -1.36 -11.90
CA ARG A 152 -8.57 -2.24 -10.73
C ARG A 152 -8.39 -3.69 -11.14
N PHE A 153 -7.50 -4.37 -10.44
CA PHE A 153 -7.22 -5.79 -10.62
C PHE A 153 -7.63 -6.57 -9.38
N LYS A 154 -8.09 -7.80 -9.61
CA LYS A 154 -8.19 -8.81 -8.57
C LYS A 154 -6.97 -9.71 -8.67
N ALA A 155 -6.38 -10.01 -7.53
CA ALA A 155 -5.37 -11.05 -7.46
C ALA A 155 -6.00 -12.41 -7.84
N ARG A 156 -5.16 -13.32 -8.33
CA ARG A 156 -5.53 -14.68 -8.69
C ARG A 156 -6.21 -15.39 -7.51
N SER A 157 -7.16 -16.27 -7.83
CA SER A 157 -7.78 -17.13 -6.81
C SER A 157 -6.72 -17.94 -6.06
N GLY A 158 -6.82 -18.00 -4.74
CA GLY A 158 -5.79 -18.60 -3.88
C GLY A 158 -4.72 -17.63 -3.40
N SER A 159 -4.78 -16.34 -3.78
CA SER A 159 -3.97 -15.31 -3.14
C SER A 159 -4.32 -15.12 -1.68
N GLU A 160 -3.31 -14.71 -0.90
CA GLU A 160 -3.39 -14.49 0.55
C GLU A 160 -2.92 -13.08 0.90
N PRO A 161 -3.47 -12.45 1.96
CA PRO A 161 -2.95 -11.17 2.42
C PRO A 161 -1.55 -11.35 3.00
N ILE A 162 -0.72 -10.29 2.94
CA ILE A 162 0.66 -10.35 3.43
C ILE A 162 0.79 -10.51 4.94
N ILE A 163 -0.26 -10.18 5.70
CA ILE A 163 -0.33 -10.31 7.16
C ILE A 163 -1.72 -10.76 7.60
N SER A 164 -1.80 -11.39 8.79
CA SER A 164 -3.03 -11.98 9.31
C SER A 164 -4.09 -10.94 9.72
N GLU A 165 -3.66 -9.70 9.93
CA GLU A 165 -4.44 -8.56 10.39
C GLU A 165 -5.24 -7.89 9.27
N ILE A 166 -5.11 -8.35 8.03
CA ILE A 166 -5.93 -7.92 6.89
C ILE A 166 -7.10 -8.90 6.70
N GLU A 167 -8.31 -8.36 6.64
CA GLU A 167 -9.50 -9.09 6.24
C GLU A 167 -9.69 -9.04 4.72
N GLY A 168 -9.64 -10.21 4.08
CA GLY A 168 -9.74 -10.34 2.62
C GLY A 168 -8.42 -10.06 1.90
N ILE A 169 -8.49 -9.99 0.57
CA ILE A 169 -7.36 -9.69 -0.32
C ILE A 169 -7.52 -8.25 -0.83
N PRO A 170 -6.61 -7.33 -0.49
CA PRO A 170 -6.70 -5.95 -0.94
C PRO A 170 -6.82 -5.85 -2.46
N SER A 171 -7.66 -4.93 -2.94
CA SER A 171 -7.72 -4.61 -4.37
C SER A 171 -6.38 -4.05 -4.81
N ILE A 172 -5.92 -4.47 -5.99
CA ILE A 172 -4.77 -3.86 -6.66
C ILE A 172 -5.31 -2.74 -7.56
N VAL A 173 -4.78 -1.53 -7.42
CA VAL A 173 -5.16 -0.37 -8.23
C VAL A 173 -3.93 0.11 -8.98
N ARG A 174 -4.00 0.10 -10.31
CA ARG A 174 -2.89 0.45 -11.20
C ARG A 174 -3.00 1.89 -11.66
N TYR A 175 -1.92 2.63 -11.47
CA TYR A 175 -1.89 4.06 -11.75
C TYR A 175 -1.08 4.39 -12.99
N ASN A 176 -0.18 3.52 -13.46
CA ASN A 176 0.52 3.73 -14.72
C ASN A 176 -0.25 3.15 -15.93
N HIS A 177 -0.23 3.88 -17.04
CA HIS A 177 -0.68 3.33 -18.32
C HIS A 177 0.31 2.26 -18.82
N PRO A 178 -0.19 1.15 -19.41
CA PRO A 178 0.65 0.06 -19.91
C PRO A 178 1.60 0.45 -21.05
#